data_AF-A0A9X0SQR4-F1
#
_entry.id   AF-A0A9X0SQR4-F1
#
_cell.length_a   1.000
_cell.length_b   1.000
_cell.length_c   1.000
_cell.angle_alpha   90.00
_cell.angle_beta   90.00
_cell.angle_gamma   90.00
#
_symmetry.space_group_name_H-M   'P 1'
#
loop_
_entity.id
_entity.type
_entity.pdbx_description
1 polymer ?
#
loop_
_entity_poly.entity_id
_entity_poly.type
_entity_poly.pdbx_seq_one_letter_code
_entity_poly.pdbx_strand_id
1 'polypeptide(L)'
;MKIKDFDELKRKGYVIVDGEITVTNKVEEILKERGLEQADLAKMTGLSKQYISSVIKENVKPGIDSAIKIAYVLDMAVEELFHLKEIGWTSGIKETGEETLFLDLYEMEIIRDKEMEQRTNNEIENSNDTTAGYTYFDKDTNEKVSKERYDEMLELFISERIHQEIENVKNALERGMAKKAVESRAKKQLQAEFNKRYTERYKKLDKIVMPLVNKRK
;
A
#
# COMPACT_ATOMS: atom_id res chain seq x y z
N MET A 1 -20.15 5.10 13.12
CA MET A 1 -19.98 6.58 13.21
C MET A 1 -19.80 7.16 11.81
N LYS A 2 -20.81 7.87 11.28
CA LYS A 2 -20.75 8.48 9.94
C LYS A 2 -19.68 9.57 9.84
N ILE A 3 -19.08 9.69 8.66
CA ILE A 3 -18.13 10.74 8.28
C ILE A 3 -18.50 11.28 6.89
N LYS A 4 -18.16 12.53 6.60
CA LYS A 4 -18.43 13.16 5.30
C LYS A 4 -17.36 12.85 4.25
N ASP A 5 -16.10 12.87 4.67
CA ASP A 5 -14.93 12.79 3.81
C ASP A 5 -13.68 12.32 4.58
N PHE A 6 -12.60 12.09 3.85
CA PHE A 6 -11.31 11.69 4.44
C PHE A 6 -10.68 12.78 5.32
N ASP A 7 -11.00 14.06 5.09
CA ASP A 7 -10.51 15.14 5.94
C ASP A 7 -11.20 15.10 7.32
N GLU A 8 -12.47 14.73 7.38
CA GLU A 8 -13.19 14.50 8.63
C GLU A 8 -12.63 13.29 9.36
N LEU A 9 -12.29 12.21 8.65
CA LEU A 9 -11.61 11.06 9.23
C LEU A 9 -10.31 11.48 9.94
N LYS A 10 -9.46 12.28 9.26
CA LYS A 10 -8.22 12.82 9.84
C LYS A 10 -8.47 13.75 11.01
N ARG A 11 -9.44 14.67 10.92
CA ARG A 11 -9.82 15.57 12.04
C ARG A 11 -10.29 14.80 13.27
N LYS A 12 -10.88 13.62 13.08
CA LYS A 12 -11.28 12.70 14.16
C LYS A 12 -10.11 11.87 14.72
N GLY A 13 -8.90 12.03 14.18
CA GLY A 13 -7.68 11.38 14.65
C GLY A 13 -7.48 9.98 14.09
N TYR A 14 -8.08 9.65 12.94
CA TYR A 14 -7.94 8.34 12.30
C TYR A 14 -7.29 8.46 10.93
N VAL A 15 -6.58 7.40 10.53
CA VAL A 15 -6.00 7.26 9.19
C VAL A 15 -6.15 5.82 8.71
N ILE A 16 -6.25 5.64 7.40
CA ILE A 16 -6.29 4.31 6.77
C ILE A 16 -4.89 3.71 6.77
N VAL A 17 -4.77 2.45 7.18
CA VAL A 17 -3.50 1.71 7.28
C VAL A 17 -3.60 0.37 6.55
N ASP A 18 -3.75 0.43 5.24
CA ASP A 18 -3.96 -0.75 4.39
C ASP A 18 -2.70 -1.10 3.60
N GLY A 19 -1.72 -1.69 4.29
CA GLY A 19 -0.48 -2.19 3.67
C GLY A 19 0.49 -1.11 3.16
N GLU A 20 0.24 0.16 3.46
CA GLU A 20 1.10 1.26 3.02
C GLU A 20 2.47 1.27 3.73
N ILE A 21 3.54 1.45 2.97
CA ILE A 21 4.89 1.61 3.52
C ILE A 21 5.02 2.98 4.17
N THR A 22 5.36 2.97 5.47
CA THR A 22 5.40 4.14 6.35
C THR A 22 6.66 4.98 6.21
N VAL A 23 7.68 4.54 5.47
CA VAL A 23 8.97 5.23 5.33
C VAL A 23 9.22 5.60 3.88
N THR A 24 9.50 6.87 3.61
CA THR A 24 10.06 7.34 2.33
C THR A 24 11.57 7.45 2.41
N ASN A 25 12.22 7.53 1.23
CA ASN A 25 13.67 7.70 1.17
C ASN A 25 14.12 8.57 -0.01
N LYS A 26 15.34 9.10 0.09
CA LYS A 26 16.02 9.85 -1.00
C LYS A 26 17.24 9.12 -1.56
N VAL A 27 17.38 7.83 -1.30
CA VAL A 27 18.62 7.08 -1.61
C VAL A 27 18.92 7.12 -3.10
N GLU A 28 17.92 6.97 -3.98
CA GLU A 28 18.14 7.01 -5.43
C GLU A 28 18.62 8.39 -5.92
N GLU A 29 18.10 9.46 -5.33
CA GLU A 29 18.52 10.84 -5.66
C GLU A 29 20.00 11.02 -5.31
N ILE A 30 20.39 10.65 -4.09
CA ILE A 30 21.78 10.74 -3.60
C ILE A 30 22.74 9.88 -4.43
N LEU A 31 22.34 8.68 -4.85
CA LEU A 31 23.17 7.85 -5.72
C LEU A 31 23.41 8.52 -7.07
N LYS A 32 22.37 9.11 -7.68
CA LYS A 32 22.47 9.81 -8.97
C LYS A 32 23.36 11.05 -8.86
N GLU A 33 23.20 11.85 -7.82
CA GLU A 33 24.02 13.04 -7.56
C GLU A 33 25.51 12.70 -7.42
N ARG A 34 25.81 11.51 -6.91
CA ARG A 34 27.19 11.02 -6.69
C ARG A 34 27.73 10.14 -7.80
N GLY A 35 26.97 9.94 -8.88
CA GLY A 35 27.36 9.06 -9.98
C GLY A 35 27.54 7.59 -9.57
N LEU A 36 26.81 7.14 -8.55
CA LEU A 36 26.85 5.76 -8.03
C LEU A 36 25.67 4.95 -8.55
N GLU A 37 25.89 3.66 -8.79
CA GLU A 37 24.80 2.73 -9.10
C GLU A 37 24.28 2.03 -7.84
N GLN A 38 23.06 1.49 -7.91
CA GLN A 38 22.52 0.61 -6.85
C GLN A 38 23.42 -0.61 -6.59
N ALA A 39 24.16 -1.07 -7.60
CA ALA A 39 25.12 -2.16 -7.48
C ALA A 39 26.35 -1.77 -6.64
N ASP A 40 26.75 -0.50 -6.65
CA ASP A 40 27.86 -0.01 -5.84
C ASP A 40 27.43 0.10 -4.39
N LEU A 41 26.24 0.64 -4.13
CA LEU A 41 25.66 0.66 -2.78
C LEU A 41 25.52 -0.75 -2.20
N ALA A 42 25.16 -1.75 -3.03
CA ALA A 42 25.10 -3.15 -2.62
C ALA A 42 26.47 -3.66 -2.13
N LYS A 43 27.53 -3.40 -2.90
CA LYS A 43 28.90 -3.79 -2.53
C LYS A 43 29.35 -3.09 -1.25
N MET A 44 29.09 -1.79 -1.11
CA MET A 44 29.51 -0.99 0.04
C MET A 44 28.80 -1.40 1.34
N THR A 45 27.51 -1.73 1.26
CA THR A 45 26.68 -2.07 2.44
C THR A 45 26.67 -3.57 2.77
N GLY A 46 27.08 -4.43 1.84
CA GLY A 46 26.92 -5.88 1.92
C GLY A 46 25.46 -6.35 1.81
N LEU A 47 24.54 -5.48 1.41
CA LEU A 47 23.14 -5.81 1.16
C LEU A 47 22.94 -6.28 -0.29
N SER A 48 21.90 -7.07 -0.55
CA SER A 48 21.62 -7.50 -1.93
C SER A 48 21.13 -6.33 -2.78
N LYS A 49 21.52 -6.28 -4.06
CA LYS A 49 21.02 -5.29 -5.03
C LYS A 49 19.48 -5.28 -5.10
N GLN A 50 18.86 -6.46 -5.01
CA GLN A 50 17.40 -6.59 -4.98
C GLN A 50 16.79 -5.92 -3.76
N TYR A 51 17.36 -6.11 -2.58
CA TYR A 51 16.90 -5.46 -1.36
C TYR A 51 17.04 -3.93 -1.43
N ILE A 52 18.19 -3.43 -1.90
CA ILE A 52 18.39 -1.99 -2.13
C ILE A 52 17.36 -1.43 -3.10
N SER A 53 17.11 -2.12 -4.22
CA SER A 53 16.08 -1.69 -5.18
C SER A 53 14.69 -1.64 -4.54
N SER A 54 14.37 -2.59 -3.66
CA SER A 54 13.11 -2.60 -2.91
C SER A 54 13.02 -1.48 -1.88
N VAL A 55 14.12 -1.14 -1.20
CA VAL A 55 14.18 0.00 -0.26
C VAL A 55 13.99 1.31 -1.01
N ILE A 56 14.74 1.51 -2.10
CA ILE A 56 14.65 2.71 -2.96
C ILE A 56 13.21 2.94 -3.45
N LYS A 57 12.57 1.87 -3.94
CA LYS A 57 11.20 1.92 -4.46
C LYS A 57 10.12 1.92 -3.38
N GLU A 58 10.50 2.04 -2.11
CA GLU A 58 9.58 2.01 -0.96
C GLU A 58 8.65 0.79 -0.96
N ASN A 59 9.15 -0.36 -1.44
CA ASN A 59 8.42 -1.63 -1.37
C ASN A 59 8.65 -2.34 -0.04
N VAL A 60 9.73 -1.98 0.68
CA VAL A 60 10.06 -2.53 1.99
C VAL A 60 10.53 -1.43 2.91
N LYS A 61 10.15 -1.51 4.19
CA LYS A 61 10.75 -0.69 5.23
C LYS A 61 12.14 -1.24 5.57
N PRO A 62 13.23 -0.47 5.45
CA PRO A 62 14.55 -0.94 5.88
C PRO A 62 14.55 -1.19 7.39
N GLY A 63 15.23 -2.25 7.82
CA GLY A 63 15.54 -2.45 9.24
C GLY A 63 16.54 -1.40 9.73
N ILE A 64 16.66 -1.24 11.06
CA ILE A 64 17.57 -0.25 11.65
C ILE A 64 19.01 -0.43 11.17
N ASP A 65 19.51 -1.67 11.14
CA ASP A 65 20.86 -2.00 10.67
C ASP A 65 21.07 -1.63 9.20
N SER A 66 20.07 -1.91 8.34
CA SER A 66 20.11 -1.57 6.92
C SER A 66 20.14 -0.06 6.71
N ALA A 67 19.30 0.68 7.44
CA ALA A 67 19.25 2.13 7.36
C ALA A 67 20.57 2.77 7.80
N ILE A 68 21.15 2.31 8.91
CA ILE A 68 22.44 2.78 9.41
C ILE A 68 23.56 2.46 8.42
N LYS A 69 23.62 1.24 7.86
CA LYS A 69 24.63 0.88 6.85
C LYS A 69 24.57 1.78 5.62
N ILE A 70 23.37 2.02 5.09
CA ILE A 70 23.17 2.88 3.92
C ILE A 70 23.62 4.31 4.24
N ALA A 71 23.21 4.85 5.39
CA ALA A 71 23.58 6.20 5.83
C ALA A 71 25.09 6.35 6.03
N TYR A 72 25.73 5.37 6.68
CA TYR A 72 27.16 5.36 6.95
C TYR A 72 28.00 5.38 5.66
N VAL A 73 27.70 4.52 4.68
CA VAL A 73 28.48 4.48 3.42
C VAL A 73 28.22 5.67 2.50
N LEU A 74 27.09 6.35 2.71
CA LEU A 74 26.77 7.61 2.04
C LEU A 74 27.22 8.83 2.85
N ASP A 75 27.87 8.69 4.00
CA ASP A 75 28.31 9.81 4.83
C ASP A 75 27.17 10.82 5.09
N MET A 76 26.02 10.31 5.52
CA MET A 76 24.81 11.09 5.83
C MET A 76 24.18 10.59 7.11
N ALA A 77 23.37 11.43 7.76
CA ALA A 77 22.54 10.97 8.87
C ALA A 77 21.35 10.14 8.37
N VAL A 78 20.85 9.22 9.20
CA VAL A 78 19.73 8.34 8.83
C VAL A 78 18.48 9.17 8.52
N GLU A 79 18.23 10.19 9.33
CA GLU A 79 17.12 11.12 9.22
C GLU A 79 17.19 12.04 8.00
N GLU A 80 18.36 12.22 7.38
CA GLU A 80 18.49 12.95 6.10
C GLU A 80 18.09 12.09 4.90
N LEU A 81 18.21 10.76 5.04
CA LEU A 81 17.92 9.79 3.99
C LEU A 81 16.50 9.22 4.07
N PHE A 82 16.02 8.93 5.27
CA PHE A 82 14.77 8.21 5.51
C PHE A 82 13.80 9.07 6.33
N HIS A 83 12.58 9.22 5.82
CA HIS A 83 11.56 10.06 6.45
C HIS A 83 10.32 9.24 6.76
N LEU A 84 9.72 9.47 7.92
CA LEU A 84 8.49 8.79 8.31
C LEU A 84 7.28 9.55 7.73
N LYS A 85 6.42 8.84 7.00
CA LYS A 85 5.12 9.35 6.52
C LYS A 85 4.19 9.62 7.70
N GLU A 86 3.13 10.41 7.46
CA GLU A 86 2.08 10.67 8.45
C GLU A 86 1.49 9.35 9.03
N ILE A 87 1.24 8.36 8.17
CA ILE A 87 0.77 7.01 8.55
C ILE A 87 1.75 6.22 9.41
N GLY A 88 3.02 6.62 9.52
CA GLY A 88 3.99 6.01 10.43
C GLY A 88 3.87 6.53 11.85
N TRP A 89 3.14 7.62 12.06
CA TRP A 89 2.82 8.19 13.37
C TRP A 89 1.45 7.70 13.83
N THR A 90 1.29 6.38 13.93
CA THR A 90 0.04 5.77 14.38
C THR A 90 0.30 4.78 15.51
N SER A 91 -0.70 4.59 16.37
CA SER A 91 -0.71 3.48 17.34
C SER A 91 -1.65 2.42 16.81
N GLY A 92 -1.11 1.23 16.57
CA GLY A 92 -1.93 0.07 16.24
C GLY A 92 -2.91 -0.18 17.38
N ILE A 93 -4.19 -0.35 17.06
CA ILE A 93 -5.26 -0.55 18.05
C ILE A 93 -4.91 -1.72 19.03
N LYS A 94 -4.17 -2.73 18.57
CA LYS A 94 -3.70 -3.87 19.39
C LYS A 94 -2.80 -3.49 20.57
N GLU A 95 -2.08 -2.37 20.51
CA GLU A 95 -1.23 -1.90 21.63
C GLU A 95 -2.02 -1.15 22.70
N THR A 96 -3.25 -0.73 22.36
CA THR A 96 -4.15 0.02 23.26
C THR A 96 -5.20 -0.85 23.95
N GLY A 97 -5.34 -2.12 23.54
CA GLY A 97 -6.40 -3.02 24.01
C GLY A 97 -7.80 -2.70 23.45
N GLU A 98 -7.89 -1.78 22.49
CA GLU A 98 -9.13 -1.40 21.85
C GLU A 98 -9.53 -2.38 20.72
N GLU A 99 -10.80 -2.34 20.31
CA GLU A 99 -11.29 -3.14 19.18
C GLU A 99 -10.84 -2.52 17.84
N THR A 100 -10.49 -3.37 16.87
CA THR A 100 -10.10 -2.92 15.52
C THR A 100 -11.23 -2.10 14.88
N LEU A 101 -10.86 -0.97 14.28
CA LEU A 101 -11.78 -0.09 13.57
C LEU A 101 -11.53 -0.19 12.07
N PHE A 102 -12.62 -0.08 11.32
CA PHE A 102 -12.64 -0.05 9.87
C PHE A 102 -13.45 1.15 9.40
N LEU A 103 -13.06 1.73 8.28
CA LEU A 103 -13.91 2.60 7.48
C LEU A 103 -14.65 1.75 6.44
N ASP A 104 -15.97 1.72 6.51
CA ASP A 104 -16.82 1.28 5.42
C ASP A 104 -16.90 2.41 4.38
N LEU A 105 -16.27 2.22 3.22
CA LEU A 105 -16.22 3.21 2.14
C LEU A 105 -17.58 3.42 1.46
N TYR A 106 -18.45 2.42 1.47
CA TYR A 106 -19.78 2.54 0.87
C TYR A 106 -20.70 3.38 1.75
N GLU A 107 -20.69 3.11 3.05
CA GLU A 107 -21.51 3.82 4.03
C GLU A 107 -20.90 5.12 4.54
N MET A 108 -19.63 5.38 4.21
CA MET A 108 -18.78 6.42 4.79
C MET A 108 -18.88 6.42 6.32
N GLU A 109 -18.58 5.26 6.90
CA GLU A 109 -18.81 5.00 8.33
C GLU A 109 -17.64 4.30 9.01
N ILE A 110 -17.20 4.83 10.15
CA ILE A 110 -16.29 4.10 11.04
C ILE A 110 -17.08 3.06 11.84
N ILE A 111 -16.70 1.81 11.70
CA ILE A 111 -17.32 0.64 12.33
C ILE A 111 -16.26 -0.20 13.07
N ARG A 112 -16.72 -1.03 13.99
CA ARG A 112 -15.89 -2.02 14.70
C ARG A 112 -15.85 -3.33 13.93
N ASP A 113 -14.82 -4.13 14.17
CA ASP A 113 -14.63 -5.46 13.58
C ASP A 113 -15.89 -6.35 13.66
N LYS A 114 -16.48 -6.47 14.85
CA LYS A 114 -17.72 -7.25 15.06
C LYS A 114 -18.91 -6.75 14.25
N GLU A 115 -19.01 -5.43 14.05
CA GLU A 115 -20.09 -4.84 13.25
C GLU A 115 -19.86 -5.11 11.75
N MET A 116 -18.61 -5.07 11.30
CA MET A 116 -18.22 -5.46 9.94
C MET A 116 -18.56 -6.93 9.66
N GLU A 117 -18.25 -7.83 10.60
CA GLU A 117 -18.62 -9.26 10.51
C GLU A 117 -20.14 -9.45 10.44
N GLN A 118 -20.89 -8.77 11.31
CA GLN A 118 -22.36 -8.82 11.31
C GLN A 118 -22.96 -8.33 9.99
N ARG A 119 -22.47 -7.20 9.46
CA ARG A 119 -22.91 -6.67 8.16
C ARG A 119 -22.62 -7.67 7.04
N THR A 120 -21.43 -8.24 7.03
CA THR A 120 -21.00 -9.22 6.02
C THR A 120 -21.87 -10.48 6.07
N ASN A 121 -22.13 -11.04 7.25
CA ASN A 121 -22.99 -12.21 7.42
C ASN A 121 -24.44 -11.92 6.98
N ASN A 122 -25.00 -10.77 7.36
CA ASN A 122 -26.33 -10.37 6.91
C ASN A 122 -26.40 -10.22 5.39
N GLU A 123 -25.35 -9.71 4.74
CA GLU A 123 -25.29 -9.62 3.28
C GLU A 123 -25.28 -10.99 2.61
N ILE A 124 -24.57 -11.97 3.19
CA ILE A 124 -24.53 -13.36 2.70
C ILE A 124 -25.90 -14.04 2.89
N GLU A 125 -26.54 -13.87 4.03
CA GLU A 125 -27.84 -14.52 4.32
C GLU A 125 -28.98 -13.98 3.47
N ASN A 126 -28.94 -12.70 3.11
CA ASN A 126 -30.02 -12.03 2.38
C ASN A 126 -29.76 -11.88 0.86
N SER A 127 -28.61 -12.33 0.36
CA SER A 127 -28.24 -12.26 -1.05
C SER A 127 -27.76 -13.62 -1.55
N ASN A 128 -28.38 -14.12 -2.63
CA ASN A 128 -27.91 -15.33 -3.29
C ASN A 128 -26.67 -15.07 -4.18
N ASP A 129 -26.24 -13.81 -4.31
CA ASP A 129 -25.20 -13.38 -5.26
C ASP A 129 -23.79 -13.33 -4.64
N THR A 130 -23.63 -13.65 -3.35
CA THR A 130 -22.32 -13.62 -2.71
C THR A 130 -22.18 -14.61 -1.56
N THR A 131 -21.00 -15.23 -1.44
CA THR A 131 -20.66 -16.13 -0.33
C THR A 131 -19.75 -15.49 0.72
N ALA A 132 -19.24 -14.30 0.43
CA ALA A 132 -18.31 -13.56 1.28
C ALA A 132 -18.80 -12.12 1.59
N GLY A 133 -20.04 -11.80 1.23
CA GLY A 133 -20.60 -10.46 1.32
C GLY A 133 -19.97 -9.50 0.30
N TYR A 134 -20.38 -8.23 0.36
CA TYR A 134 -19.86 -7.23 -0.56
C TYR A 134 -18.60 -6.57 0.02
N THR A 135 -17.46 -7.18 -0.27
CA THR A 135 -16.14 -6.81 0.25
C THR A 135 -15.39 -5.79 -0.61
N TYR A 136 -15.87 -5.50 -1.81
CA TYR A 136 -15.32 -4.50 -2.72
C TYR A 136 -16.31 -3.37 -3.00
N PHE A 137 -15.77 -2.27 -3.52
CA PHE A 137 -16.47 -1.03 -3.79
C PHE A 137 -16.00 -0.45 -5.13
N ASP A 138 -16.96 -0.16 -6.02
CA ASP A 138 -16.71 0.57 -7.26
C ASP A 138 -16.76 2.07 -6.97
N LYS A 139 -15.61 2.74 -7.03
CA LYS A 139 -15.50 4.17 -6.71
C LYS A 139 -16.16 5.09 -7.74
N ASP A 140 -16.42 4.61 -8.95
CA ASP A 140 -17.01 5.42 -10.00
C ASP A 140 -18.55 5.39 -9.92
N THR A 141 -19.13 4.22 -9.65
CA THR A 141 -20.59 4.04 -9.57
C THR A 141 -21.14 4.11 -8.15
N ASN A 142 -20.27 4.10 -7.14
CA ASN A 142 -20.63 4.03 -5.71
C ASN A 142 -21.42 2.74 -5.37
N GLU A 143 -21.06 1.62 -5.99
CA GLU A 143 -21.74 0.33 -5.82
C GLU A 143 -20.89 -0.65 -5.02
N LYS A 144 -21.59 -1.48 -4.25
CA LYS A 144 -21.04 -2.63 -3.54
C LYS A 144 -20.78 -3.77 -4.51
N VAL A 145 -19.61 -4.39 -4.41
CA VAL A 145 -19.17 -5.48 -5.29
C VAL A 145 -18.75 -6.68 -4.44
N SER A 146 -19.25 -7.87 -4.78
CA SER A 146 -18.81 -9.11 -4.14
C SER A 146 -17.41 -9.49 -4.58
N LYS A 147 -16.71 -10.31 -3.79
CA LYS A 147 -15.37 -10.78 -4.19
C LYS A 147 -15.41 -11.56 -5.49
N GLU A 148 -16.41 -12.43 -5.64
CA GLU A 148 -16.61 -13.24 -6.84
C GLU A 148 -16.77 -12.35 -8.07
N ARG A 149 -17.61 -11.32 -7.97
CA ARG A 149 -17.83 -10.38 -9.07
C ARG A 149 -16.59 -9.54 -9.39
N TYR A 150 -15.87 -9.10 -8.36
CA TYR A 150 -14.59 -8.40 -8.53
C TYR A 150 -13.59 -9.26 -9.29
N ASP A 151 -13.42 -10.53 -8.89
CA ASP A 151 -12.48 -11.48 -9.51
C ASP A 151 -12.84 -11.74 -10.98
N GLU A 152 -14.13 -11.91 -11.30
CA GLU A 152 -14.63 -12.04 -12.69
C GLU A 152 -14.29 -10.81 -13.54
N MET A 153 -14.61 -9.61 -13.05
CA MET A 153 -14.38 -8.36 -13.78
C MET A 153 -12.88 -8.12 -14.00
N LEU A 154 -12.07 -8.43 -13.00
CA LEU A 154 -10.63 -8.34 -13.06
C LEU A 154 -10.04 -9.32 -14.08
N GLU A 155 -10.49 -10.57 -14.10
CA GLU A 155 -10.04 -11.57 -15.06
C GLU A 155 -10.36 -11.13 -16.49
N LEU A 156 -11.59 -10.65 -16.73
CA LEU A 156 -12.00 -10.12 -18.03
C LEU A 156 -11.11 -8.93 -18.43
N PHE A 157 -10.95 -7.94 -17.54
CA PHE A 157 -10.12 -6.76 -17.78
C PHE A 157 -8.67 -7.10 -18.12
N ILE A 158 -8.07 -8.06 -17.40
CA ILE A 158 -6.72 -8.55 -17.70
C ILE A 158 -6.71 -9.25 -19.07
N SER A 159 -7.67 -10.13 -19.33
CA SER A 159 -7.70 -10.94 -20.57
C SER A 159 -7.75 -10.08 -21.84
N GLU A 160 -8.50 -8.97 -21.81
CA GLU A 160 -8.66 -8.03 -22.92
C GLU A 160 -7.38 -7.24 -23.22
N ARG A 161 -6.51 -7.04 -22.22
CA ARG A 161 -5.40 -6.08 -22.29
C ARG A 161 -4.02 -6.72 -22.16
N ILE A 162 -3.94 -7.98 -21.74
CA ILE A 162 -2.68 -8.64 -21.39
C ILE A 162 -1.68 -8.69 -22.55
N HIS A 163 -2.14 -8.91 -23.77
CA HIS A 163 -1.25 -8.98 -24.94
C HIS A 163 -0.54 -7.66 -25.21
N GLN A 164 -1.29 -6.55 -25.17
CA GLN A 164 -0.73 -5.22 -25.35
C GLN A 164 0.21 -4.86 -24.19
N GLU A 165 -0.19 -5.17 -22.95
CA GLU A 165 0.62 -4.83 -21.78
C GLU A 165 1.93 -5.63 -21.72
N ILE A 166 1.93 -6.90 -22.14
CA ILE A 166 3.17 -7.67 -22.28
C ILE A 166 4.15 -6.99 -23.24
N GLU A 167 3.65 -6.45 -24.35
CA GLU A 167 4.49 -5.77 -25.33
C GLU A 167 5.01 -4.43 -24.78
N ASN A 168 4.16 -3.68 -24.07
CA ASN A 168 4.56 -2.47 -23.35
C ASN A 168 5.70 -2.74 -22.36
N VAL A 169 5.60 -3.82 -21.57
CA VAL A 169 6.63 -4.21 -20.59
C VAL A 169 7.94 -4.61 -21.26
N LYS A 170 7.90 -5.31 -22.39
CA LYS A 170 9.11 -5.68 -23.15
C LYS A 170 9.80 -4.45 -23.73
N ASN A 171 9.04 -3.49 -24.25
CA ASN A 171 9.60 -2.30 -24.88
C ASN A 171 10.22 -1.34 -23.85
N ALA A 172 9.65 -1.28 -22.64
CA ALA A 172 10.15 -0.43 -21.56
C ALA A 172 11.41 -0.95 -20.85
N LEU A 173 11.78 -2.22 -21.03
CA LEU A 173 12.89 -2.87 -20.31
C LEU A 173 13.86 -3.53 -21.30
N GLU A 174 15.13 -3.15 -21.23
CA GLU A 174 16.20 -3.72 -22.06
C GLU A 174 16.19 -5.26 -22.06
N ARG A 175 16.49 -5.85 -23.22
CA ARG A 175 16.40 -7.28 -23.55
C ARG A 175 16.98 -8.17 -22.44
N GLY A 176 16.25 -9.20 -22.00
CA GLY A 176 16.83 -10.27 -21.15
C GLY A 176 15.93 -10.86 -20.04
N MET A 177 14.74 -10.32 -19.79
CA MET A 177 13.83 -10.91 -18.78
C MET A 177 13.19 -12.22 -19.28
N ALA A 178 13.02 -13.17 -18.35
CA ALA A 178 12.27 -14.38 -18.61
C ALA A 178 10.79 -14.06 -18.92
N LYS A 179 10.20 -14.78 -19.90
CA LYS A 179 8.81 -14.59 -20.33
C LYS A 179 7.81 -14.56 -19.17
N LYS A 180 7.94 -15.47 -18.20
CA LYS A 180 7.08 -15.54 -17.01
C LYS A 180 7.17 -14.29 -16.13
N ALA A 181 8.35 -13.67 -16.04
CA ALA A 181 8.53 -12.45 -15.26
C ALA A 181 7.87 -11.24 -15.95
N VAL A 182 7.96 -11.17 -17.28
CA VAL A 182 7.25 -10.16 -18.10
C VAL A 182 5.75 -10.28 -17.91
N GLU A 183 5.19 -11.49 -18.07
CA GLU A 183 3.76 -11.75 -17.90
C GLU A 183 3.27 -11.42 -16.48
N SER A 184 4.03 -11.84 -15.45
CA SER A 184 3.69 -11.52 -14.06
C SER A 184 3.66 -10.01 -13.80
N ARG A 185 4.60 -9.26 -14.39
CA ARG A 185 4.67 -7.81 -14.25
C ARG A 185 3.52 -7.11 -14.96
N ALA A 186 3.21 -7.52 -16.18
CA ALA A 186 2.08 -6.99 -16.95
C ALA A 186 0.75 -7.21 -16.20
N LYS A 187 0.52 -8.42 -15.68
CA LYS A 187 -0.67 -8.71 -14.85
C LYS A 187 -0.74 -7.81 -13.61
N LYS A 188 0.38 -7.58 -12.91
CA LYS A 188 0.41 -6.69 -11.75
C LYS A 188 0.12 -5.23 -12.11
N GLN A 189 0.59 -4.74 -13.27
CA GLN A 189 0.30 -3.38 -13.72
C GLN A 189 -1.18 -3.20 -14.06
N LEU A 190 -1.77 -4.16 -14.78
CA LEU A 190 -3.21 -4.15 -15.08
C LEU A 190 -4.05 -4.26 -13.81
N GLN A 191 -3.68 -5.15 -12.88
CA GLN A 191 -4.31 -5.23 -11.57
C GLN A 191 -4.28 -3.89 -10.84
N ALA A 192 -3.11 -3.25 -10.78
CA ALA A 192 -2.96 -1.96 -10.10
C ALA A 192 -3.78 -0.86 -10.78
N GLU A 193 -3.93 -0.91 -12.10
CA GLU A 193 -4.81 -0.02 -12.85
C GLU A 193 -6.29 -0.27 -12.54
N PHE A 194 -6.73 -1.53 -12.55
CA PHE A 194 -8.10 -1.93 -12.18
C PHE A 194 -8.44 -1.47 -10.76
N ASN A 195 -7.48 -1.60 -9.84
CA ASN A 195 -7.63 -1.20 -8.45
C ASN A 195 -7.71 0.33 -8.24
N LYS A 196 -7.45 1.12 -9.28
CA LYS A 196 -7.74 2.57 -9.25
C LYS A 196 -9.24 2.85 -9.25
N ARG A 197 -10.08 1.93 -9.75
CA ARG A 197 -11.54 2.03 -9.71
C ARG A 197 -12.13 1.17 -8.60
N TYR A 198 -11.75 -0.12 -8.56
CA TYR A 198 -12.29 -1.07 -7.60
C TYR A 198 -11.36 -1.21 -6.39
N THR A 199 -11.89 -1.05 -5.18
CA THR A 199 -11.09 -1.17 -3.95
C THR A 199 -11.83 -1.96 -2.89
N GLU A 200 -11.10 -2.52 -1.93
CA GLU A 200 -11.74 -3.14 -0.77
C GLU A 200 -12.60 -2.12 -0.03
N ARG A 201 -13.84 -2.51 0.28
CA ARG A 201 -14.84 -1.65 0.93
C ARG A 201 -14.46 -1.29 2.36
N TYR A 202 -13.94 -2.25 3.12
CA TYR A 202 -13.59 -2.06 4.52
C TYR A 202 -12.10 -1.75 4.63
N LYS A 203 -11.77 -0.50 4.99
CA LYS A 203 -10.38 -0.04 5.15
C LYS A 203 -10.01 0.00 6.61
N LYS A 204 -8.98 -0.76 7.00
CA LYS A 204 -8.49 -0.75 8.39
C LYS A 204 -8.01 0.63 8.80
N LEU A 205 -8.36 1.04 10.02
CA LEU A 205 -7.97 2.32 10.60
C LEU A 205 -7.00 2.13 11.76
N ASP A 206 -6.07 3.08 11.90
CA ASP A 206 -5.32 3.29 13.14
C ASP A 206 -5.56 4.72 13.66
N LYS A 207 -5.25 4.93 14.94
CA LYS A 207 -5.26 6.27 15.56
C LYS A 207 -3.97 7.00 15.24
N ILE A 208 -4.10 8.26 14.85
CA ILE A 208 -2.97 9.18 14.68
C ILE A 208 -2.40 9.49 16.06
N VAL A 209 -1.09 9.28 16.21
CA VAL A 209 -0.32 9.65 17.39
C VAL A 209 0.45 10.91 17.05
N MET A 210 0.09 12.03 17.67
CA MET A 210 0.93 13.22 17.60
C MET A 210 2.14 13.02 18.52
N PRO A 211 3.37 12.96 17.99
CA PRO A 211 4.53 12.94 18.86
C PRO A 211 4.55 14.21 19.70
N LEU A 212 4.79 14.06 21.01
CA LEU A 212 5.14 15.18 21.88
C LEU A 212 6.54 15.67 21.47
N VAL A 213 6.61 16.40 20.35
CA VAL A 213 7.86 17.03 19.94
C VAL A 213 8.07 18.18 20.92
N ASN A 214 8.98 17.97 21.86
CA ASN A 214 9.55 19.06 22.62
C ASN A 214 10.23 19.95 21.57
N LYS A 215 9.55 21.02 21.15
CA LYS A 215 10.13 22.04 20.27
C LYS A 215 11.30 22.62 21.04
N ARG A 216 12.48 22.00 20.91
CA ARG A 216 13.73 22.63 21.31
C ARG A 216 13.81 23.88 20.44
N LYS A 217 13.57 25.02 21.09
CA LYS A 217 13.84 26.35 20.55
C LYS A 217 15.29 26.45 20.12
#